data_AF-A0A4Y8T1T2-F1
#
_entry.id   AF-A0A4Y8T1T2-F1
#
_cell.length_a   1.000
_cell.length_b   1.000
_cell.length_c   1.000
_cell.angle_alpha   90.00
_cell.angle_beta   90.00
_cell.angle_gamma   90.00
#
_symmetry.space_group_name_H-M   'P 1'
#
loop_
_entity.id
_entity.type
_entity.pdbx_description
1 polymer ?
#
loop_
_entity_poly.entity_id
_entity_poly.type
_entity_poly.pdbx_seq_one_letter_code
_entity_poly.pdbx_strand_id
1 'polypeptide(L)'
;MKENDYLIIVGNSLQSIGAFLGVEAALLEMKAIQRMIILGNSLQSLGAGLQAYQGIINISNNEIEKEDSTVDKKNERIIALIGIWIQAIGTVISAIGLTIIEE
;
A
#
# COMPACT_ATOMS: atom_id res chain seq x y z
N MET A 1 22.06 -1.16 7.67
CA MET A 1 20.79 -1.60 7.08
C MET A 1 20.05 -2.51 8.05
N LYS A 2 18.79 -2.26 8.39
CA LYS A 2 17.96 -3.21 9.15
C LYS A 2 17.08 -3.97 8.17
N GLU A 3 17.22 -5.29 8.15
CA GLU A 3 16.55 -6.27 7.27
C GLU A 3 15.02 -6.06 7.12
N ASN A 4 14.39 -5.50 8.15
CA ASN A 4 12.96 -5.19 8.21
C ASN A 4 12.48 -4.20 7.14
N ASP A 5 13.24 -3.14 6.83
CA ASP A 5 12.77 -2.09 5.93
C ASP A 5 12.71 -2.58 4.48
N TYR A 6 13.65 -3.45 4.10
CA TYR A 6 13.64 -4.14 2.81
C TYR A 6 12.43 -5.06 2.64
N LEU A 7 12.08 -5.80 3.70
CA LEU A 7 10.96 -6.73 3.67
C LEU A 7 9.62 -6.02 3.49
N ILE A 8 9.45 -4.85 4.13
CA ILE A 8 8.27 -3.99 3.96
C ILE A 8 8.17 -3.48 2.53
N ILE A 9 9.26 -2.96 1.96
CA ILE A 9 9.27 -2.42 0.60
C ILE A 9 8.92 -3.51 -0.42
N VAL A 10 9.57 -4.68 -0.33
CA VAL A 10 9.33 -5.79 -1.26
C VAL A 10 7.91 -6.33 -1.11
N GLY A 11 7.44 -6.56 0.12
CA GLY A 11 6.09 -7.08 0.37
C GLY A 11 4.98 -6.14 -0.11
N ASN A 12 5.14 -4.84 0.09
CA ASN A 12 4.18 -3.83 -0.36
C ASN A 12 4.18 -3.64 -1.88
N SER A 13 5.36 -3.71 -2.50
CA SER A 13 5.49 -3.68 -3.96
C SER A 13 4.80 -4.89 -4.60
N LEU A 14 4.96 -6.07 -4.02
CA LEU A 14 4.33 -7.30 -4.50
C LEU A 14 2.79 -7.24 -4.36
N GLN A 15 2.27 -6.73 -3.24
CA GLN A 15 0.83 -6.51 -3.06
C GLN A 15 0.25 -5.57 -4.13
N SER A 16 0.96 -4.48 -4.46
CA SER A 16 0.53 -3.55 -5.51
C SER A 16 0.43 -4.22 -6.88
N ILE A 17 1.40 -5.06 -7.23
CA ILE A 17 1.40 -5.81 -8.50
C ILE A 17 0.27 -6.84 -8.53
N GLY A 18 0.07 -7.58 -7.45
CA GLY A 18 -1.04 -8.54 -7.33
C GLY A 18 -2.41 -7.88 -7.48
N ALA A 19 -2.59 -6.70 -6.89
CA ALA A 19 -3.81 -5.91 -7.03
C ALA A 19 -4.08 -5.49 -8.49
N PHE A 20 -3.03 -5.12 -9.24
CA PHE A 20 -3.15 -4.75 -10.65
C PHE A 20 -3.54 -5.93 -11.55
N LEU A 21 -2.90 -7.10 -11.37
CA LEU A 21 -3.21 -8.31 -12.16
C LEU A 21 -4.63 -8.84 -11.92
N GLY A 22 -5.21 -8.60 -10.74
CA GLY A 22 -6.60 -8.95 -10.44
C GLY A 22 -7.65 -8.13 -11.22
N VAL A 23 -7.27 -7.01 -11.83
CA VAL A 23 -8.20 -6.12 -12.55
C VAL A 23 -8.59 -6.69 -13.92
N GLU A 24 -7.69 -7.42 -14.59
CA GLU A 24 -7.90 -7.88 -15.98
C GLU A 24 -9.00 -8.97 -16.09
N ALA A 25 -9.15 -9.82 -15.07
CA ALA A 25 -10.18 -10.86 -15.01
C ALA A 25 -11.62 -10.31 -14.83
N ALA A 26 -11.76 -9.05 -14.42
CA ALA A 26 -13.04 -8.44 -14.05
C ALA A 26 -13.55 -7.38 -15.05
N LEU A 27 -12.76 -7.05 -16.09
CA LEU A 27 -13.04 -5.91 -16.98
C LEU A 27 -14.06 -6.16 -18.10
N LEU A 28 -14.42 -7.40 -18.41
CA LEU A 28 -15.27 -7.69 -19.57
C LEU A 28 -16.77 -7.46 -19.35
N GLU A 29 -17.29 -7.55 -18.12
CA GLU A 29 -18.71 -7.27 -17.79
C GLU A 29 -18.88 -6.81 -16.32
N MET A 30 -18.25 -5.70 -15.94
CA MET A 30 -18.05 -5.39 -14.53
C MET A 30 -19.35 -5.02 -13.78
N LYS A 31 -19.88 -5.97 -13.00
CA LYS A 31 -20.95 -5.75 -12.01
C LYS A 31 -20.50 -4.73 -10.96
N ALA A 32 -21.44 -3.99 -10.37
CA ALA A 32 -21.14 -2.99 -9.33
C ALA A 32 -20.30 -3.56 -8.16
N ILE A 33 -20.49 -4.85 -7.85
CA ILE A 33 -19.76 -5.56 -6.80
C ILE A 33 -18.28 -5.77 -7.18
N GLN A 34 -17.97 -6.12 -8.43
CA GLN A 34 -16.58 -6.24 -8.90
C GLN A 34 -15.85 -4.90 -8.91
N ARG A 35 -16.56 -3.80 -9.25
CA ARG A 35 -16.01 -2.43 -9.11
C ARG A 35 -15.62 -2.14 -7.65
N MET A 36 -16.46 -2.54 -6.70
CA MET A 36 -16.17 -2.36 -5.27
C MET A 36 -14.90 -3.10 -4.85
N ILE A 37 -14.74 -4.37 -5.26
CA ILE A 37 -13.53 -5.16 -4.94
C ILE A 37 -12.28 -4.53 -5.54
N ILE A 38 -12.35 -4.07 -6.81
CA ILE A 38 -11.22 -3.40 -7.45
C ILE A 38 -10.87 -2.09 -6.75
N LEU A 39 -11.87 -1.31 -6.31
CA LEU A 39 -11.64 -0.09 -5.54
C LEU A 39 -10.93 -0.40 -4.20
N GLY A 40 -11.37 -1.44 -3.50
CA GLY A 40 -10.73 -1.87 -2.26
C GLY A 40 -9.28 -2.32 -2.47
N ASN A 41 -9.01 -3.11 -3.52
CA ASN A 41 -7.65 -3.55 -3.87
C ASN A 41 -6.76 -2.38 -4.30
N SER A 42 -7.34 -1.39 -5.00
CA SER A 42 -6.64 -0.18 -5.43
C SER A 42 -6.22 0.67 -4.24
N LEU A 43 -7.09 0.83 -3.24
CA LEU A 43 -6.76 1.51 -1.99
C LEU A 43 -5.68 0.74 -1.21
N GLN A 44 -5.77 -0.59 -1.11
CA GLN A 44 -4.71 -1.41 -0.50
C GLN A 44 -3.35 -1.19 -1.16
N SER A 45 -3.30 -1.23 -2.49
CA SER A 45 -2.09 -0.97 -3.27
C SER A 45 -1.52 0.43 -3.02
N LEU A 46 -2.38 1.47 -3.01
CA LEU A 46 -1.95 2.84 -2.73
C LEU A 46 -1.35 2.97 -1.32
N GLY A 47 -1.99 2.37 -0.32
CA GLY A 47 -1.51 2.37 1.06
C GLY A 47 -0.16 1.66 1.23
N ALA A 48 0.01 0.53 0.55
CA ALA A 48 1.26 -0.21 0.50
C ALA A 48 2.37 0.60 -0.21
N GLY A 49 2.04 1.27 -1.32
CA GLY A 49 2.97 2.14 -2.05
C GLY A 49 3.49 3.31 -1.23
N LEU A 50 2.64 3.96 -0.43
CA LEU A 50 3.04 5.03 0.49
C LEU A 50 3.99 4.53 1.59
N GLN A 51 3.74 3.34 2.14
CA GLN A 51 4.63 2.71 3.12
C GLN A 51 5.98 2.33 2.50
N ALA A 52 6.00 1.82 1.26
CA ALA A 52 7.23 1.51 0.55
C ALA A 52 8.05 2.78 0.23
N TYR A 53 7.39 3.85 -0.24
CA TYR A 53 8.03 5.16 -0.46
C TYR A 53 8.67 5.70 0.81
N GLN A 54 7.95 5.61 1.93
CA GLN A 54 8.50 6.02 3.22
C GLN A 54 9.67 5.14 3.68
N GLY A 55 9.63 3.84 3.41
CA GLY A 55 10.75 2.93 3.65
C GLY A 55 12.02 3.35 2.90
N ILE A 56 11.90 3.74 1.63
CA ILE A 56 13.02 4.21 0.80
C ILE A 56 13.64 5.49 1.38
N ILE A 57 12.82 6.48 1.77
CA ILE A 57 13.32 7.72 2.39
C ILE A 57 14.02 7.40 3.72
N ASN A 58 13.42 6.56 4.55
CA ASN A 58 14.02 6.18 5.84
C ASN A 58 15.38 5.49 5.65
N ILE A 59 15.54 4.63 4.63
CA ILE A 59 16.84 4.03 4.30
C ILE A 59 17.83 5.10 3.82
N SER A 60 17.43 5.94 2.86
CA SER A 60 18.27 7.01 2.31
C SER A 60 18.78 7.97 3.39
N ASN A 61 17.93 8.34 4.35
CA ASN A 61 18.31 9.24 5.46
C ASN A 61 19.22 8.56 6.50
N ASN A 62 19.11 7.24 6.70
CA ASN A 62 20.02 6.49 7.57
C ASN A 62 21.41 6.27 6.93
N GLU A 63 21.53 6.34 5.60
CA GLU A 63 22.83 6.29 4.89
C GLU A 63 23.56 7.65 4.89
N ILE A 64 22.83 8.76 5.05
CA ILE A 64 23.32 10.14 5.02
C ILE A 64 23.64 10.67 6.44
N GLU A 65 23.81 9.83 7.47
CA GLU A 65 24.32 10.27 8.80
C GLU A 65 25.82 10.66 8.80
N LYS A 66 26.25 11.45 7.81
CA LYS A 66 27.26 12.50 7.94
C LYS A 66 26.65 13.79 7.39
N GLU A 67 26.50 14.78 8.27
CA GLU A 67 26.01 16.15 8.04
C GLU A 67 24.49 16.40 8.20
N ASP A 68 24.13 16.59 9.48
CA ASP A 68 23.46 17.81 9.97
C ASP A 68 22.19 18.28 9.24
N SER A 69 21.24 17.36 9.03
CA SER A 69 19.89 17.74 8.65
C SER A 69 18.86 17.19 9.63
N THR A 70 18.43 18.03 10.56
CA THR A 70 17.14 17.94 11.27
C THR A 70 15.96 18.16 10.30
N VAL A 71 15.99 17.54 9.12
CA VAL A 71 14.83 17.46 8.23
C VAL A 71 13.89 16.42 8.85
N ASP A 72 13.00 16.96 9.67
CA ASP A 72 11.73 16.47 10.18
C ASP A 72 11.36 14.98 9.95
N LYS A 73 12.05 14.07 10.66
CA LYS A 73 11.70 12.63 10.82
C LYS A 73 10.22 12.38 11.20
N LYS A 74 9.49 13.41 11.62
CA LYS A 74 8.08 13.35 12.02
C LYS A 74 7.14 13.29 10.82
N ASN A 75 7.38 14.07 9.75
CA ASN A 75 6.53 14.09 8.55
C ASN A 75 6.65 12.78 7.75
N GLU A 76 7.85 12.22 7.76
CA GLU A 76 8.16 10.91 7.20
C GLU A 76 7.28 9.80 7.80
N ARG A 77 7.21 9.69 9.13
CA ARG A 77 6.34 8.68 9.77
C ARG A 77 4.86 8.88 9.48
N ILE A 78 4.40 10.11 9.20
CA ILE A 78 3.00 10.39 8.88
C ILE A 78 2.58 9.73 7.56
N ILE A 79 3.47 9.71 6.55
CA ILE A 79 3.17 9.08 5.25
C ILE A 79 2.93 7.57 5.41
N ALA A 80 3.79 6.89 6.18
CA ALA A 80 3.60 5.47 6.48
C ALA A 80 2.29 5.21 7.24
N LEU A 81 1.95 6.05 8.23
CA LEU A 81 0.71 5.92 9.00
C LEU A 81 -0.54 6.12 8.12
N ILE A 82 -0.53 7.10 7.22
CA ILE A 82 -1.59 7.31 6.23
C ILE A 82 -1.71 6.07 5.34
N GLY A 83 -0.59 5.51 4.89
CA GLY A 83 -0.55 4.30 4.08
C GLY A 83 -1.24 3.11 4.76
N ILE A 84 -0.99 2.90 6.06
CA ILE A 84 -1.63 1.83 6.84
C ILE A 84 -3.17 2.00 6.89
N TRP A 85 -3.66 3.21 7.12
CA TRP A 85 -5.11 3.47 7.19
C TRP A 85 -5.79 3.33 5.84
N ILE A 86 -5.17 3.82 4.77
CA ILE A 86 -5.67 3.64 3.39
C ILE A 86 -5.75 2.15 3.07
N GLN A 87 -4.72 1.37 3.46
CA GLN A 87 -4.73 -0.08 3.25
C GLN A 87 -5.85 -0.78 4.01
N ALA A 88 -6.03 -0.45 5.29
CA ALA A 88 -7.12 -1.01 6.10
C ALA A 88 -8.51 -0.74 5.51
N ILE A 89 -8.76 0.49 5.04
CA ILE A 89 -10.02 0.86 4.37
C ILE A 89 -10.22 0.03 3.10
N GLY A 90 -9.17 -0.10 2.29
CA GLY A 90 -9.22 -0.91 1.08
C GLY A 90 -9.53 -2.38 1.37
N THR A 91 -8.95 -2.95 2.42
CA THR A 91 -9.24 -4.33 2.87
C THR A 91 -10.70 -4.51 3.25
N VAL A 92 -11.28 -3.56 4.00
CA VAL A 92 -12.70 -3.61 4.39
C VAL A 92 -13.61 -3.54 3.16
N ILE A 93 -13.34 -2.65 2.22
CA ILE A 93 -14.14 -2.50 0.99
C ILE A 93 -14.08 -3.78 0.13
N SER A 94 -12.89 -4.36 -0.04
CA SER A 94 -12.74 -5.63 -0.76
C SER A 94 -13.47 -6.78 -0.07
N ALA A 95 -13.39 -6.86 1.27
CA ALA A 95 -14.07 -7.89 2.05
C ALA A 95 -15.60 -7.80 1.89
N ILE A 96 -16.18 -6.60 1.96
CA ILE A 96 -17.62 -6.39 1.72
C ILE A 96 -18.00 -6.87 0.32
N GLY A 97 -17.21 -6.50 -0.69
CA GLY A 97 -17.47 -6.93 -2.07
C GLY A 97 -17.43 -8.45 -2.24
N LEU A 98 -16.47 -9.13 -1.58
CA LEU A 98 -16.37 -10.59 -1.60
C LEU A 98 -17.55 -11.28 -0.91
N THR A 99 -17.97 -10.80 0.26
CA THR A 99 -19.13 -11.36 0.99
C THR A 99 -20.41 -11.32 0.14
N ILE A 100 -20.62 -10.27 -0.65
CA ILE A 100 -21.80 -10.14 -1.51
C ILE A 100 -21.75 -11.09 -2.73
N ILE A 101 -20.56 -11.49 -3.19
CA ILE A 101 -20.43 -12.47 -4.30
C ILE A 101 -20.71 -13.89 -3.83
N GLU A 102 -20.43 -14.21 -2.57
CA GLU A 102 -20.62 -15.55 -1.99
C GLU A 102 -22.07 -15.88 -1.61
N GLU A 103 -22.96 -14.88 -1.59
CA GLU A 103 -24.43 -15.04 -1.43
C GLU A 103 -25.14 -15.30 -2.78
#